data_AF-A0A6P0TI28-F1
#
_entry.id   AF-A0A6P0TI28-F1
#
_cell.length_a   1.000
_cell.length_b   1.000
_cell.length_c   1.000
_cell.angle_alpha   90.00
_cell.angle_beta   90.00
_cell.angle_gamma   90.00
#
_symmetry.space_group_name_H-M   'P 1'
#
loop_
_entity.id
_entity.type
_entity.pdbx_description
1 polymer ?
#
loop_
_entity_poly.entity_id
_entity_poly.type
_entity_poly.pdbx_seq_one_letter_code
_entity_poly.pdbx_strand_id
1 'polypeptide(L)'
;METLITLDWLKMGWALGLIVLALGLMLWQGLDLTGRLMMGTARTILQLLVAGYFLQGVFALDSPWLVLLVLLVMAVVATAVSRNRISDRLPQLWPLIGASLLFSTTLTLVYIITLILRPDPWYAPQYLIPLGGMLLGNAMNASAIAGERLVSALSRSQTDIETHLSLGATPTQATRSYRQDAIQAGMIPIINSMMVVGLVT
;
A
#
# COMPACT_ATOMS: atom_id res chain seq x y z
N MET A 1 -7.47 -5.29 -33.41
CA MET A 1 -6.18 -5.87 -33.01
C MET A 1 -5.28 -4.69 -32.66
N GLU A 2 -5.22 -4.35 -31.37
CA GLU A 2 -4.46 -3.18 -30.91
C GLU A 2 -2.97 -3.42 -31.13
N THR A 3 -2.32 -2.46 -31.78
CA THR A 3 -0.87 -2.42 -31.95
C THR A 3 -0.22 -2.31 -30.59
N LEU A 4 0.26 -3.44 -30.07
CA LEU A 4 1.14 -3.51 -28.90
C LEU A 4 2.27 -2.49 -29.09
N ILE A 5 2.38 -1.53 -28.17
CA ILE A 5 3.50 -0.58 -28.15
C ILE A 5 4.77 -1.42 -28.01
N THR A 6 5.53 -1.55 -29.09
CA THR A 6 6.79 -2.28 -29.08
C THR A 6 7.75 -1.50 -28.19
N LEU A 7 8.07 -2.08 -27.03
CA LEU A 7 9.15 -1.59 -26.18
C LEU A 7 10.46 -1.81 -26.94
N ASP A 8 10.93 -0.74 -27.58
CA ASP A 8 12.23 -0.72 -28.21
C ASP A 8 13.32 -0.82 -27.12
N TRP A 9 14.31 -1.68 -27.32
CA TRP A 9 15.40 -1.92 -26.36
C TRP A 9 16.11 -0.63 -25.94
N LEU A 10 16.12 0.35 -26.84
CA LEU A 10 16.65 1.68 -26.61
C LEU A 10 15.87 2.45 -25.53
N LYS A 11 14.53 2.35 -25.49
CA LYS A 11 13.68 3.02 -24.48
C LYS A 11 13.91 2.42 -23.08
N MET A 12 14.11 1.11 -23.02
CA MET A 12 14.52 0.42 -21.78
C MET A 12 15.90 0.87 -21.32
N GLY A 13 16.83 1.07 -22.25
CA GLY A 13 18.16 1.64 -21.98
C GLY A 13 18.09 3.05 -21.37
N TRP A 14 17.24 3.92 -21.91
CA TRP A 14 17.03 5.26 -21.36
C TRP A 14 16.45 5.22 -19.93
N ALA A 15 15.46 4.37 -19.67
CA ALA A 15 14.89 4.21 -18.32
C ALA A 15 15.93 3.72 -17.30
N LEU A 16 16.75 2.74 -17.69
CA LEU A 16 17.87 2.27 -16.87
C LEU A 16 18.93 3.36 -16.67
N GLY A 17 19.22 4.16 -17.69
CA GLY A 17 20.13 5.29 -17.61
C GLY A 17 19.69 6.35 -16.60
N LEU A 18 18.39 6.65 -16.51
CA LEU A 18 17.84 7.56 -15.50
C LEU A 18 18.01 7.02 -14.07
N ILE A 19 17.87 5.71 -13.88
CA ILE A 19 18.12 5.05 -12.59
C ILE A 19 19.61 5.16 -12.22
N VAL A 20 20.52 4.93 -13.16
CA VAL A 20 21.96 5.08 -12.96
C VAL A 20 22.33 6.53 -12.64
N LEU A 21 21.69 7.50 -13.30
CA LEU A 21 21.89 8.93 -13.02
C LEU A 21 21.42 9.28 -11.59
N ALA A 22 20.26 8.79 -11.16
CA ALA A 22 19.78 8.98 -9.80
C ALA A 22 20.72 8.35 -8.76
N LEU A 23 21.25 7.14 -9.04
CA LEU A 23 22.27 6.49 -8.21
C LEU A 23 23.55 7.33 -8.15
N GLY A 24 24.01 7.87 -9.28
CA GLY A 24 25.17 8.75 -9.37
C GLY A 24 24.99 10.04 -8.56
N LEU A 25 23.80 10.65 -8.60
CA LEU A 25 23.47 11.82 -7.79
C LEU A 25 23.42 11.49 -6.28
N MET A 26 22.89 10.34 -5.89
CA MET A 26 22.90 9.90 -4.49
C MET A 26 24.31 9.63 -3.97
N LEU A 27 25.17 9.00 -4.79
CA LEU A 27 26.57 8.79 -4.47
C LEU A 27 27.32 10.12 -4.35
N TRP A 28 27.04 11.07 -5.24
CA TRP A 28 27.63 12.41 -5.20
C TRP A 28 27.20 13.20 -3.95
N GLN A 29 25.95 13.03 -3.50
CA GLN A 29 25.47 13.63 -2.24
C GLN A 29 25.86 12.83 -0.98
N GLY A 30 26.54 11.68 -1.11
CA GLY A 30 26.99 10.89 0.03
C GLY A 30 25.85 10.19 0.81
N LEU A 31 24.70 9.94 0.18
CA LEU A 31 23.60 9.24 0.84
C LEU A 31 23.94 7.74 0.98
N ASP A 32 23.94 7.24 2.21
CA ASP A 32 24.16 5.82 2.56
C ASP A 32 22.95 4.91 2.19
N LEU A 33 22.18 5.34 1.20
CA LEU A 33 20.98 4.69 0.68
C LEU A 33 21.24 3.93 -0.62
N THR A 34 22.43 4.06 -1.23
CA THR A 34 22.76 3.45 -2.53
C THR A 34 22.53 1.93 -2.54
N GLY A 35 23.01 1.22 -1.51
CA GLY A 35 22.81 -0.24 -1.41
C GLY A 35 21.33 -0.63 -1.22
N ARG A 36 20.59 0.14 -0.42
CA ARG A 36 19.14 -0.08 -0.22
C ARG A 36 18.34 0.18 -1.49
N LEU A 37 18.71 1.21 -2.24
CA LEU A 37 18.07 1.54 -3.51
C LEU A 37 18.36 0.48 -4.57
N MET A 38 19.61 0.02 -4.71
CA MET A 38 19.94 -1.06 -5.66
C MET A 38 19.20 -2.36 -5.34
N MET A 39 19.19 -2.78 -4.07
CA MET A 39 18.41 -3.96 -3.64
C MET A 39 16.91 -3.76 -3.88
N GLY A 40 16.39 -2.57 -3.59
CA GLY A 40 14.99 -2.21 -3.83
C GLY A 40 14.63 -2.29 -5.31
N THR A 41 15.44 -1.70 -6.19
CA THR A 41 15.23 -1.73 -7.64
C THR A 41 15.30 -3.14 -8.19
N ALA A 42 16.34 -3.92 -7.82
CA ALA A 42 16.46 -5.31 -8.26
C ALA A 42 15.26 -6.16 -7.81
N ARG A 43 14.83 -6.00 -6.56
CA ARG A 43 13.65 -6.69 -6.03
C ARG A 43 12.38 -6.30 -6.77
N THR A 44 12.19 -5.02 -7.06
CA THR A 44 11.02 -4.54 -7.82
C THR A 44 10.99 -5.10 -9.23
N ILE A 45 12.11 -5.09 -9.95
CA ILE A 45 12.21 -5.67 -11.30
C ILE A 45 11.84 -7.15 -11.26
N LEU A 46 12.43 -7.92 -10.34
CA LEU A 46 12.16 -9.34 -10.20
C LEU A 46 10.70 -9.61 -9.81
N GLN A 47 10.15 -8.83 -8.88
CA GLN A 47 8.75 -8.93 -8.46
C GLN A 47 7.78 -8.64 -9.61
N LEU A 48 8.04 -7.61 -10.42
CA LEU A 48 7.20 -7.27 -11.57
C LEU A 48 7.27 -8.33 -12.67
N LEU A 49 8.45 -8.89 -12.94
CA LEU A 49 8.61 -9.99 -13.90
C LEU A 49 7.84 -11.24 -13.46
N VAL A 50 8.01 -11.65 -12.19
CA VAL A 50 7.31 -12.80 -11.63
C VAL A 50 5.80 -12.55 -11.60
N ALA A 51 5.36 -11.36 -11.15
CA ALA A 51 3.94 -11.01 -11.11
C ALA A 51 3.33 -10.98 -12.51
N GLY A 52 4.03 -10.48 -13.52
CA GLY A 52 3.57 -10.48 -14.92
C GLY A 52 3.33 -11.89 -15.45
N TYR A 53 4.31 -12.79 -15.30
CA TYR A 53 4.16 -14.20 -15.68
C TYR A 53 3.05 -14.90 -14.90
N PHE A 54 2.98 -14.66 -13.59
CA PHE A 54 1.94 -15.22 -12.73
C PHE A 54 0.54 -14.77 -13.17
N LEU A 55 0.34 -13.48 -13.43
CA LEU A 55 -0.93 -12.91 -13.87
C LEU A 55 -1.36 -13.48 -15.22
N GLN A 56 -0.44 -13.73 -16.16
CA GLN A 56 -0.77 -14.38 -17.43
C GLN A 56 -1.38 -15.77 -17.21
N GLY A 57 -0.83 -16.55 -16.26
CA GLY A 57 -1.39 -17.84 -15.88
C GLY A 57 -2.75 -17.73 -15.19
N VAL A 58 -2.92 -16.74 -14.30
CA VAL A 58 -4.20 -16.48 -13.62
C VAL A 58 -5.29 -16.07 -14.60
N PHE A 59 -4.96 -15.23 -15.59
CA PHE A 59 -5.89 -14.77 -16.61
C PHE A 59 -6.31 -15.90 -17.56
N ALA A 60 -5.45 -16.87 -17.81
CA ALA A 60 -5.75 -18.01 -18.68
C ALA A 60 -6.69 -19.05 -18.04
N LEU A 61 -6.73 -19.13 -16.71
CA LEU A 61 -7.49 -20.15 -15.97
C LEU A 61 -8.96 -19.78 -15.70
N ASP A 62 -9.34 -18.51 -15.91
CA ASP A 62 -10.69 -17.93 -15.77
C ASP A 62 -11.53 -18.48 -14.61
N SER A 63 -10.87 -18.74 -13.47
CA SER A 63 -11.49 -19.38 -12.30
C SER A 63 -11.73 -18.37 -11.18
N PRO A 64 -12.98 -18.21 -10.69
CA PRO A 64 -13.28 -17.27 -9.62
C PRO A 64 -12.56 -17.62 -8.31
N TRP A 65 -12.31 -18.92 -8.06
CA TRP A 65 -11.58 -19.37 -6.87
C TRP A 65 -10.12 -18.94 -6.88
N LEU A 66 -9.50 -18.92 -8.05
CA LEU A 66 -8.09 -18.54 -8.19
C LEU A 66 -7.92 -17.02 -8.00
N VAL A 67 -8.85 -16.21 -8.51
CA VAL A 67 -8.88 -14.76 -8.26
C VAL A 67 -9.04 -14.47 -6.78
N LEU A 68 -9.98 -15.15 -6.11
CA LEU A 68 -10.22 -14.97 -4.68
C LEU A 68 -9.00 -15.38 -3.84
N LEU A 69 -8.32 -16.48 -4.21
CA LEU A 69 -7.08 -16.91 -3.58
C LEU A 69 -5.98 -15.85 -3.73
N VAL A 70 -5.81 -15.28 -4.92
CA VAL A 70 -4.82 -14.21 -5.17
C VAL A 70 -5.11 -12.98 -4.31
N LEU A 71 -6.38 -12.53 -4.29
CA LEU A 71 -6.79 -11.40 -3.45
C LEU A 71 -6.55 -11.67 -1.96
N LEU A 72 -6.79 -12.90 -1.50
CA LEU A 72 -6.54 -13.30 -0.13
C LEU A 72 -5.05 -13.29 0.21
N VAL A 73 -4.20 -13.82 -0.68
CA VAL A 73 -2.73 -13.77 -0.51
C VAL A 73 -2.26 -12.31 -0.47
N MET A 74 -2.77 -11.45 -1.36
CA MET A 74 -2.44 -10.03 -1.36
C MET A 74 -2.85 -9.34 -0.07
N ALA A 75 -4.03 -9.65 0.47
CA ALA A 75 -4.50 -9.10 1.74
C ALA A 75 -3.65 -9.56 2.94
N VAL A 76 -3.24 -10.83 2.97
CA VAL A 76 -2.33 -11.37 4.00
C VAL A 76 -0.98 -10.67 3.95
N VAL A 77 -0.41 -10.52 2.75
CA VAL A 77 0.87 -9.82 2.54
C VAL A 77 0.74 -8.35 2.96
N ALA A 78 -0.32 -7.66 2.52
CA ALA A 78 -0.57 -6.27 2.89
C ALA A 78 -0.69 -6.09 4.42
N THR A 79 -1.41 -7.00 5.09
CA THR A 79 -1.55 -6.99 6.55
C THR A 79 -0.22 -7.19 7.26
N ALA A 80 0.59 -8.16 6.81
CA ALA A 80 1.91 -8.41 7.37
C ALA A 80 2.84 -7.21 7.18
N VAL A 81 2.84 -6.59 5.99
CA VAL A 81 3.65 -5.40 5.69
C VAL A 81 3.19 -4.20 6.52
N SER A 82 1.89 -3.91 6.59
CA SER A 82 1.35 -2.83 7.44
C SER A 82 1.76 -3.00 8.89
N ARG A 83 1.61 -4.21 9.45
CA ARG A 83 2.02 -4.50 10.83
C ARG A 83 3.49 -4.20 11.06
N ASN A 84 4.36 -4.72 10.20
CA ASN A 84 5.82 -4.58 10.37
C ASN A 84 6.25 -3.11 10.24
N ARG A 85 5.53 -2.30 9.46
CA ARG A 85 5.78 -0.84 9.39
C ARG A 85 5.31 -0.10 10.63
N ILE A 86 4.23 -0.53 11.28
CA ILE A 86 3.68 0.13 12.48
C ILE A 86 4.53 -0.18 13.71
N SER A 87 4.73 -1.47 14.02
CA SER A 87 5.56 -1.93 15.12
C SER A 87 5.61 -3.46 15.15
N ASP A 88 6.81 -4.02 15.09
CA ASP A 88 7.02 -5.47 15.21
C ASP A 88 6.63 -6.03 16.60
N ARG A 89 6.53 -5.16 17.62
CA ARG A 89 6.34 -5.55 19.03
C ARG A 89 4.89 -5.79 19.43
N LEU A 90 3.92 -5.53 18.56
CA LEU A 90 2.49 -5.60 18.87
C LEU A 90 1.80 -6.71 18.05
N PRO A 91 1.87 -7.99 18.50
CA PRO A 91 1.27 -9.12 17.77
C PRO A 91 -0.26 -9.03 17.66
N GLN A 92 -0.93 -8.39 18.61
CA GLN A 92 -2.39 -8.23 18.63
C GLN A 92 -2.92 -7.31 17.51
N LEU A 93 -2.05 -6.52 16.88
CA LEU A 93 -2.46 -5.64 15.77
C LEU A 93 -2.74 -6.39 14.47
N TRP A 94 -2.20 -7.60 14.29
CA TRP A 94 -2.34 -8.34 13.05
C TRP A 94 -3.80 -8.63 12.65
N PRO A 95 -4.64 -9.25 13.51
CA PRO A 95 -6.04 -9.49 13.16
C PRO A 95 -6.85 -8.20 12.99
N LEU A 96 -6.53 -7.15 13.75
CA LEU A 96 -7.25 -5.87 13.68
C LEU A 96 -6.96 -5.13 12.37
N ILE A 97 -5.68 -5.05 11.98
CA ILE A 97 -5.26 -4.48 10.69
C ILE A 97 -5.85 -5.32 9.56
N GLY A 98 -5.72 -6.65 9.64
CA GLY A 98 -6.23 -7.55 8.60
C GLY A 98 -7.73 -7.41 8.39
N ALA A 99 -8.51 -7.40 9.47
CA ALA A 99 -9.96 -7.19 9.40
C ALA A 99 -10.31 -5.82 8.82
N SER A 100 -9.59 -4.76 9.20
CA SER A 100 -9.83 -3.40 8.67
C SER A 100 -9.51 -3.28 7.18
N LEU A 101 -8.37 -3.83 6.74
CA LEU A 101 -7.96 -3.83 5.33
C LEU A 101 -8.90 -4.68 4.48
N LEU A 102 -9.24 -5.88 4.95
CA LEU A 102 -10.18 -6.77 4.25
C LEU A 102 -11.56 -6.14 4.15
N PHE A 103 -12.09 -5.58 5.24
CA PHE A 103 -13.41 -4.98 5.25
C PHE A 103 -13.48 -3.77 4.30
N SER A 104 -12.53 -2.83 4.43
CA SER A 104 -12.49 -1.64 3.56
C SER A 104 -12.30 -1.99 2.09
N THR A 105 -11.33 -2.85 1.77
CA THR A 105 -11.06 -3.28 0.40
C THR A 105 -12.25 -4.02 -0.20
N THR A 106 -12.81 -4.99 0.52
CA THR A 106 -13.95 -5.78 0.04
C THR A 106 -15.16 -4.88 -0.21
N LEU A 107 -15.47 -3.97 0.72
CA LEU A 107 -16.58 -3.05 0.59
C LEU A 107 -16.43 -2.16 -0.66
N THR A 108 -15.25 -1.55 -0.85
CA THR A 108 -14.97 -0.70 -2.00
C THR A 108 -14.93 -1.49 -3.32
N LEU A 109 -14.32 -2.68 -3.32
CA LEU A 109 -14.22 -3.52 -4.51
C LEU A 109 -15.60 -4.02 -4.95
N VAL A 110 -16.43 -4.49 -4.03
CA VAL A 110 -17.82 -4.90 -4.31
C VAL A 110 -18.61 -3.73 -4.87
N TYR A 111 -18.50 -2.55 -4.27
CA TYR A 111 -19.15 -1.34 -4.77
C TYR A 111 -18.75 -1.01 -6.21
N ILE A 112 -17.45 -1.01 -6.53
CA ILE A 112 -16.94 -0.70 -7.88
C ILE A 112 -17.41 -1.75 -8.90
N ILE A 113 -17.24 -3.04 -8.59
CA ILE A 113 -17.55 -4.12 -9.53
C ILE A 113 -19.06 -4.21 -9.81
N THR A 114 -19.90 -4.06 -8.79
CA THR A 114 -21.36 -4.24 -8.94
C THR A 114 -22.09 -3.00 -9.48
N LEU A 115 -21.68 -1.79 -9.07
CA LEU A 115 -22.41 -0.58 -9.41
C LEU A 115 -21.78 0.22 -10.55
N ILE A 116 -20.44 0.26 -10.63
CA ILE A 116 -19.72 1.14 -11.55
C ILE A 116 -19.30 0.39 -12.82
N LEU A 117 -18.46 -0.64 -12.67
CA LEU A 117 -17.78 -1.25 -13.80
C LEU A 117 -18.60 -2.36 -14.47
N ARG A 118 -19.31 -3.17 -13.68
CA ARG A 118 -20.14 -4.31 -14.13
C ARG A 118 -19.47 -5.17 -15.20
N PRO A 119 -18.25 -5.70 -14.93
CA PRO A 119 -17.59 -6.57 -15.88
C PRO A 119 -18.39 -7.86 -16.07
N ASP A 120 -18.37 -8.39 -17.29
CA ASP A 120 -18.93 -9.71 -17.62
C ASP A 120 -17.77 -10.63 -18.04
N PRO A 121 -17.42 -11.66 -17.26
CA PRO A 121 -17.99 -12.06 -15.96
C PRO A 121 -17.57 -11.15 -14.80
N TRP A 122 -18.35 -11.15 -13.70
CA TRP A 122 -18.12 -10.29 -12.52
C TRP A 122 -16.75 -10.53 -11.84
N TYR A 123 -16.16 -11.71 -12.04
CA TYR A 123 -14.87 -12.12 -11.47
C TYR A 123 -13.69 -11.90 -12.43
N ALA A 124 -13.88 -11.15 -13.52
CA ALA A 124 -12.86 -10.87 -14.53
C ALA A 124 -11.51 -10.49 -13.88
N PRO A 125 -10.49 -11.38 -13.97
CA PRO A 125 -9.23 -11.24 -13.23
C PRO A 125 -8.48 -9.94 -13.55
N GLN A 126 -8.61 -9.48 -14.80
CA GLN A 126 -8.00 -8.27 -15.33
C GLN A 126 -8.46 -6.98 -14.65
N TYR A 127 -9.63 -7.00 -13.99
CA TYR A 127 -10.15 -5.86 -13.22
C TYR A 127 -9.96 -6.08 -11.73
N LEU A 128 -10.35 -7.26 -11.21
CA LEU A 128 -10.35 -7.52 -9.77
C LEU A 128 -8.94 -7.46 -9.16
N ILE A 129 -7.95 -8.06 -9.82
CA ILE A 129 -6.60 -8.15 -9.24
C ILE A 129 -5.91 -6.79 -9.22
N PRO A 130 -5.89 -5.99 -10.31
CA PRO A 130 -5.31 -4.65 -10.27
C PRO A 130 -6.06 -3.71 -9.32
N LEU A 131 -7.40 -3.68 -9.35
CA LEU A 131 -8.18 -2.82 -8.46
C LEU A 131 -8.00 -3.22 -7.00
N GLY A 132 -8.09 -4.51 -6.69
CA GLY A 132 -7.85 -5.04 -5.35
C GLY A 132 -6.44 -4.71 -4.86
N GLY A 133 -5.43 -4.83 -5.74
CA GLY A 133 -4.05 -4.46 -5.43
C GLY A 133 -3.84 -2.98 -5.14
N MET A 134 -4.44 -2.10 -5.94
CA MET A 134 -4.39 -0.65 -5.70
C MET A 134 -5.09 -0.28 -4.39
N LEU A 135 -6.29 -0.82 -4.14
CA LEU A 135 -7.06 -0.58 -2.92
C LEU A 135 -6.29 -1.06 -1.67
N LEU A 136 -5.81 -2.31 -1.69
CA LEU A 136 -4.99 -2.86 -0.61
C LEU A 136 -3.71 -2.05 -0.42
N GLY A 137 -3.02 -1.66 -1.49
CA GLY A 137 -1.79 -0.89 -1.42
C GLY A 137 -2.00 0.50 -0.79
N ASN A 138 -3.06 1.20 -1.18
CA ASN A 138 -3.41 2.50 -0.61
C ASN A 138 -3.82 2.37 0.87
N ALA A 139 -4.68 1.40 1.20
CA ALA A 139 -5.09 1.14 2.57
C ALA A 139 -3.91 0.71 3.46
N MET A 140 -3.01 -0.12 2.93
CA MET A 140 -1.77 -0.54 3.60
C MET A 140 -0.88 0.67 3.92
N ASN A 141 -0.65 1.56 2.94
CA ASN A 141 0.17 2.75 3.16
C ASN A 141 -0.47 3.73 4.16
N ALA A 142 -1.76 4.02 4.02
CA ALA A 142 -2.47 4.93 4.93
C ALA A 142 -2.51 4.38 6.37
N SER A 143 -2.81 3.09 6.54
CA SER A 143 -2.81 2.43 7.85
C SER A 143 -1.41 2.37 8.47
N ALA A 144 -0.37 2.11 7.68
CA ALA A 144 1.01 2.11 8.16
C ALA A 144 1.43 3.49 8.68
N ILE A 145 1.18 4.55 7.92
CA ILE A 145 1.50 5.92 8.31
C ILE A 145 0.72 6.31 9.57
N ALA A 146 -0.59 6.06 9.60
CA ALA A 146 -1.42 6.37 10.77
C ALA A 146 -0.97 5.60 12.01
N GLY A 147 -0.72 4.29 11.88
CA GLY A 147 -0.28 3.46 12.99
C GLY A 147 1.10 3.85 13.52
N GLU A 148 2.08 4.06 12.65
CA GLU A 148 3.42 4.52 13.05
C GLU A 148 3.37 5.88 13.75
N ARG A 149 2.59 6.83 13.20
CA ARG A 149 2.37 8.15 13.79
C ARG A 149 1.74 8.04 15.18
N LEU A 150 0.73 7.19 15.33
CA LEU A 150 0.04 6.96 16.60
C LEU A 150 0.98 6.36 17.64
N VAL A 151 1.68 5.27 17.30
CA VAL A 151 2.63 4.60 18.21
C VAL A 151 3.74 5.56 18.64
N SER A 152 4.30 6.32 17.69
CA SER A 152 5.33 7.31 17.96
C SER A 152 4.82 8.42 18.88
N ALA A 153 3.63 8.97 18.63
CA ALA A 153 3.03 10.02 19.47
C ALA A 153 2.76 9.53 20.90
N LEU A 154 2.14 8.35 21.05
CA LEU A 154 1.88 7.76 22.37
C LEU A 154 3.17 7.46 23.14
N SER A 155 4.21 6.98 22.46
CA SER A 155 5.50 6.69 23.08
C SER A 155 6.24 7.96 23.56
N ARG A 156 6.02 9.11 22.92
CA ARG A 156 6.66 10.39 23.25
C ARG A 156 5.89 11.18 24.31
N SER A 157 4.56 11.06 24.34
CA SER A 157 3.68 11.83 25.23
C SER A 157 3.15 11.02 26.42
N GLN A 158 3.94 10.08 26.94
CA GLN A 158 3.51 9.21 28.05
C GLN A 158 3.12 10.03 29.29
N THR A 159 3.93 11.02 29.66
CA THR A 159 3.67 11.89 30.82
C THR A 159 2.38 12.69 30.69
N ASP A 160 2.08 13.21 29.50
CA ASP A 160 0.85 13.95 29.25
C ASP A 160 -0.38 13.03 29.39
N ILE A 161 -0.31 11.82 28.85
CA ILE A 161 -1.37 10.81 28.93
C ILE A 161 -1.61 10.41 30.38
N GLU A 162 -0.55 10.11 31.13
CA GLU A 162 -0.63 9.76 32.56
C GLU A 162 -1.20 10.89 33.41
N THR A 163 -0.87 12.15 33.07
CA THR A 163 -1.42 13.32 33.74
C THR A 163 -2.93 13.41 33.51
N HIS A 164 -3.38 13.25 32.26
CA HIS A 164 -4.82 13.23 31.95
C HIS A 164 -5.55 12.08 32.66
N LEU A 165 -4.98 10.88 32.67
CA LEU A 165 -5.55 9.73 33.38
C LEU A 165 -5.64 9.98 34.89
N SER A 166 -4.60 10.59 35.49
CA SER A 166 -4.57 10.95 36.91
C SER A 166 -5.60 12.01 37.28
N LEU A 167 -5.96 12.89 36.33
CA LEU A 167 -7.04 13.86 36.48
C LEU A 167 -8.45 13.26 36.22
N GLY A 168 -8.55 11.94 36.05
CA GLY A 168 -9.82 11.24 35.86
C GLY A 168 -10.30 11.16 34.41
N ALA A 169 -9.47 11.52 33.42
CA ALA A 169 -9.82 11.31 32.03
C ALA A 169 -9.85 9.80 31.70
N THR A 170 -10.77 9.40 30.82
CA THR A 170 -10.79 8.04 30.28
C THR A 170 -9.67 7.84 29.24
N PRO A 171 -9.18 6.61 29.00
CA PRO A 171 -8.13 6.37 27.99
C PRO A 171 -8.50 6.92 26.59
N THR A 172 -9.77 6.83 26.20
CA THR A 172 -10.28 7.38 24.94
C THR A 172 -10.25 8.90 24.88
N GLN A 173 -10.39 9.60 26.02
CA GLN A 173 -10.25 11.05 26.11
C GLN A 173 -8.76 11.45 26.09
N ALA A 174 -7.93 10.77 26.87
CA ALA A 174 -6.49 11.05 26.96
C ALA A 174 -5.76 10.84 25.62
N THR A 175 -6.22 9.90 24.77
CA THR A 175 -5.58 9.63 23.47
C THR A 175 -6.28 10.27 22.27
N ARG A 176 -7.31 11.10 22.48
CA ARG A 176 -8.19 11.57 21.38
C ARG A 176 -7.44 12.41 20.34
N SER A 177 -6.63 13.37 20.77
CA SER A 177 -5.86 14.27 19.90
C SER A 177 -4.84 13.48 19.08
N TYR A 178 -4.03 12.65 19.73
CA TYR A 178 -3.02 11.82 19.07
C TYR A 178 -3.64 10.88 18.02
N ARG A 179 -4.83 10.32 18.30
CA ARG A 179 -5.57 9.51 17.33
C ARG A 179 -6.03 10.32 16.13
N GLN A 180 -6.55 11.53 16.34
CA GLN A 180 -6.99 12.40 15.23
C GLN A 180 -5.81 12.79 14.34
N ASP A 181 -4.69 13.21 14.94
CA ASP A 181 -3.48 13.61 14.19
C ASP A 181 -2.90 12.44 13.39
N ALA A 182 -2.89 11.24 13.97
CA ALA A 182 -2.45 10.02 13.30
C ALA A 182 -3.33 9.68 12.09
N ILE A 183 -4.67 9.74 12.24
CA ILE A 183 -5.60 9.49 11.13
C ILE A 183 -5.42 10.54 10.04
N GLN A 184 -5.32 11.83 10.41
CA GLN A 184 -5.08 12.90 9.43
C GLN A 184 -3.79 12.67 8.65
N ALA A 185 -2.69 12.33 9.35
CA ALA A 185 -1.42 12.03 8.71
C ALA A 185 -1.52 10.88 7.68
N GLY A 186 -2.25 9.81 8.00
CA GLY A 186 -2.49 8.70 7.08
C GLY A 186 -3.35 9.07 5.86
N MET A 187 -4.22 10.07 5.97
CA MET A 187 -5.10 10.52 4.89
C MET A 187 -4.45 11.52 3.92
N ILE A 188 -3.42 12.25 4.36
CA ILE A 188 -2.73 13.26 3.54
C ILE A 188 -2.33 12.73 2.14
N PRO A 189 -1.69 11.56 1.98
CA PRO A 189 -1.27 11.09 0.66
C PRO A 189 -2.45 10.85 -0.29
N ILE A 190 -3.58 10.34 0.24
CA ILE A 190 -4.78 10.07 -0.54
C ILE A 190 -5.42 11.39 -0.98
N ILE A 191 -5.58 12.34 -0.06
CA ILE A 191 -6.14 13.67 -0.35
C ILE A 191 -5.25 14.38 -1.38
N ASN A 192 -3.94 14.37 -1.20
CA ASN A 192 -2.99 14.99 -2.13
C ASN A 192 -3.09 14.38 -3.52
N SER A 193 -3.18 13.05 -3.61
CA SER A 193 -3.37 12.36 -4.90
C SER A 193 -4.69 12.79 -5.55
N MET A 194 -5.79 12.86 -4.79
CA MET A 194 -7.09 13.30 -5.30
C MET A 194 -7.09 14.75 -5.79
N MET A 195 -6.36 15.66 -5.13
CA MET A 195 -6.29 17.07 -5.52
C MET A 195 -5.56 17.30 -6.85
N VAL A 196 -4.65 16.40 -7.23
CA VAL A 196 -3.84 16.55 -8.45
C VAL A 196 -4.27 15.65 -9.60
N VAL A 197 -5.15 14.67 -9.34
CA VAL A 197 -5.72 13.80 -10.38
C VAL A 197 -6.44 14.65 -11.43
N GLY A 198 -5.94 14.60 -12.67
CA GLY A 198 -6.45 15.37 -13.81
C GLY A 198 -5.75 16.72 -14.05
N LEU A 199 -4.92 17.21 -13.13
CA LEU A 199 -4.10 18.42 -13.32
C LEU A 199 -2.63 18.10 -13.60
N VAL A 200 -2.09 17.11 -12.88
CA VAL A 200 -0.68 16.71 -12.96
C VAL A 200 -0.50 15.32 -13.57
N THR A 201 -1.52 14.46 -13.44
CA THR A 201 -1.57 13.08 -13.96
C THR A 201 -2.73 12.92 -14.91
#